data_AF-A0A520QHN1-F1
#
_entry.id   AF-A0A520QHN1-F1
#
_cell.length_a   1.000
_cell.length_b   1.000
_cell.length_c   1.000
_cell.angle_alpha   90.00
_cell.angle_beta   90.00
_cell.angle_gamma   90.00
#
_symmetry.space_group_name_H-M   'P 1'
#
loop_
_entity.id
_entity.type
_entity.pdbx_description
1 polymer ?
#
loop_
_entity_poly.entity_id
_entity_poly.type
_entity_poly.pdbx_seq_one_letter_code
_entity_poly.pdbx_strand_id
1 'polypeptide(L)'
;MDHPYLSGPYAPIDTEIDVTLEVVEGEVPRDLFGAYVRNGPNPKRAPLGAHHWFDGDGMLHAVHAEDGTLRYRNRFVSTEATRREDEAGRPLWRGLMESTADNPKGQPYKDT
;
A
#
# COMPACT_ATOMS: atom_id res chain seq x y z
N MET A 1 -22.12 -8.55 0.68
CA MET A 1 -21.62 -8.42 2.07
C MET A 1 -20.25 -7.82 1.92
N ASP A 2 -20.03 -6.61 2.42
CA ASP A 2 -18.73 -5.94 2.30
C ASP A 2 -17.67 -6.74 3.06
N HIS A 3 -16.51 -6.94 2.44
CA HIS A 3 -15.41 -7.66 3.06
C HIS A 3 -14.79 -6.76 4.14
N PRO A 4 -14.58 -7.24 5.39
CA PRO A 4 -14.16 -6.40 6.51
C PRO A 4 -12.80 -5.73 6.28
N TYR A 5 -11.91 -6.36 5.50
CA TYR A 5 -10.58 -5.85 5.17
C TYR A 5 -10.48 -5.16 3.81
N LEU A 6 -11.60 -4.82 3.17
CA LEU A 6 -11.64 -4.07 1.91
C LEU A 6 -12.68 -2.93 1.95
N SER A 7 -13.11 -2.54 3.15
CA SER A 7 -14.17 -1.54 3.34
C SER A 7 -13.86 -0.60 4.50
N GLY A 8 -14.48 0.58 4.50
CA GLY A 8 -14.30 1.60 5.53
C GLY A 8 -12.82 1.99 5.71
N PRO A 9 -12.27 1.98 6.93
CA PRO A 9 -10.86 2.30 7.19
C PRO A 9 -9.86 1.35 6.51
N TYR A 10 -10.32 0.18 6.05
CA TYR A 10 -9.52 -0.83 5.34
C TYR A 10 -9.77 -0.80 3.83
N ALA A 11 -10.52 0.19 3.33
CA ALA A 11 -10.72 0.35 1.89
C ALA A 11 -9.36 0.59 1.21
N PRO A 12 -9.11 -0.03 0.03
CA PRO A 12 -7.86 0.17 -0.68
C PRO A 12 -7.66 1.63 -1.12
N ILE A 13 -6.41 2.09 -1.06
CA ILE A 13 -5.98 3.37 -1.63
C ILE A 13 -5.48 3.11 -3.05
N ASP A 14 -6.22 3.56 -4.04
CA ASP A 14 -5.91 3.36 -5.47
C ASP A 14 -5.07 4.50 -6.08
N THR A 15 -4.92 5.61 -5.35
CA THR A 15 -4.16 6.79 -5.81
C THR A 15 -2.83 6.96 -5.09
N GLU A 16 -1.77 7.16 -5.88
CA GLU A 16 -0.50 7.70 -5.41
C GLU A 16 -0.51 9.22 -5.53
N ILE A 17 -0.27 9.92 -4.43
CA ILE A 17 -0.26 11.38 -4.36
C ILE A 17 1.07 11.89 -3.81
N ASP A 18 1.29 13.18 -4.02
CA ASP A 18 2.46 13.91 -3.53
C ASP A 18 2.02 15.36 -3.30
N VAL A 19 1.88 15.75 -2.05
CA VAL A 19 1.23 17.00 -1.66
C VAL A 19 1.92 17.64 -0.47
N THR A 20 1.95 18.97 -0.44
CA THR A 20 2.24 19.72 0.78
C THR A 20 1.03 19.66 1.71
N LEU A 21 1.26 19.41 3.00
CA LEU A 21 0.21 19.36 4.00
C LEU A 21 0.00 20.75 4.63
N GLU A 22 -1.26 21.06 4.91
CA GLU A 22 -1.64 22.23 5.71
C GLU A 22 -1.68 21.83 7.19
N VAL A 23 -1.12 22.68 8.05
CA VAL A 23 -1.16 22.50 9.51
C VAL A 23 -2.46 23.12 10.03
N VAL A 24 -3.37 22.29 10.54
CA VAL A 24 -4.68 22.74 11.02
C VAL A 24 -4.62 23.34 12.43
N GLU A 25 -3.69 22.89 13.27
CA GLU A 25 -3.51 23.35 14.65
C GLU A 25 -2.03 23.33 15.04
N GLY A 26 -1.59 24.36 15.76
CA GLY A 26 -0.21 24.51 16.24
C GLY A 26 0.78 24.94 15.14
N GLU A 27 2.05 24.63 15.35
CA GLU A 27 3.13 24.92 14.41
C GLU A 27 4.11 23.73 14.32
N VAL A 28 4.70 23.54 13.14
CA VAL A 28 5.74 22.52 12.94
C VAL A 28 7.08 23.13 13.34
N PRO A 29 7.83 22.51 14.27
CA PRO A 29 9.14 23.03 14.67
C PRO A 29 10.09 23.17 13.48
N ARG A 30 10.74 24.33 13.35
CA ARG A 30 11.65 24.61 12.23
C ARG A 30 12.93 23.77 12.24
N ASP A 31 13.30 23.27 13.42
CA ASP A 31 14.43 22.38 13.63
C ASP A 31 14.09 20.89 13.43
N LEU A 32 12.82 20.56 13.19
CA LEU A 32 12.42 19.21 12.78
C LEU A 32 12.78 19.01 11.31
N PHE A 33 13.77 18.15 11.06
CA PHE A 33 14.22 17.78 9.73
C PHE A 33 14.27 16.26 9.59
N GLY A 34 13.49 15.71 8.67
CA GLY A 34 13.50 14.27 8.39
C GLY A 34 12.14 13.73 7.97
N ALA A 35 12.04 12.40 7.85
CA ALA A 35 10.85 11.73 7.35
C ALA A 35 10.31 10.70 8.35
N TYR A 36 9.00 10.74 8.59
CA TYR A 36 8.26 9.62 9.16
C TYR A 36 7.75 8.75 8.02
N VAL A 37 8.14 7.48 8.01
CA VAL A 37 7.76 6.51 6.97
C VAL A 37 7.11 5.30 7.61
N ARG A 38 5.98 4.87 7.07
CA ARG A 38 5.30 3.61 7.45
C ARG A 38 5.01 2.77 6.21
N ASN A 39 5.15 1.46 6.35
CA ASN A 39 4.67 0.47 5.39
C ASN A 39 3.29 -0.05 5.83
N GLY A 40 2.42 -0.35 4.86
CA GLY A 40 1.15 -1.01 5.12
C GLY A 40 0.69 -1.85 3.92
N PRO A 41 -0.07 -2.93 4.18
CA PRO A 41 -0.68 -3.72 3.13
C PRO A 41 -1.82 -2.93 2.48
N ASN A 42 -1.78 -2.81 1.16
CA ASN A 42 -2.78 -2.11 0.36
C ASN A 42 -3.00 -2.86 -0.95
N PRO A 43 -4.10 -3.62 -1.12
CA PRO A 43 -4.31 -4.39 -2.34
C PRO A 43 -4.54 -3.43 -3.53
N LYS A 44 -3.60 -3.42 -4.47
CA LYS A 44 -3.67 -2.58 -5.67
C LYS A 44 -4.75 -3.05 -6.65
N ARG A 45 -5.13 -4.33 -6.55
CA ARG A 45 -6.14 -5.00 -7.38
C ARG A 45 -7.11 -5.78 -6.51
N ALA A 46 -8.31 -6.02 -7.04
CA ALA A 46 -9.29 -6.88 -6.39
C ALA A 46 -8.68 -8.28 -6.13
N PRO A 47 -8.72 -8.80 -4.89
CA PRO A 47 -8.14 -10.10 -4.57
C PRO A 47 -8.79 -11.28 -5.29
N LEU A 48 -8.02 -12.36 -5.52
CA LEU A 48 -8.54 -13.63 -6.00
C LEU A 48 -9.02 -14.48 -4.81
N GLY A 49 -10.34 -14.58 -4.62
CA GLY A 49 -10.93 -15.40 -3.55
C GLY A 49 -10.95 -14.68 -2.19
N ALA A 50 -10.73 -15.43 -1.11
CA ALA A 50 -10.69 -14.87 0.24
C ALA A 50 -9.48 -13.93 0.42
N HIS A 51 -9.67 -12.84 1.16
CA HIS A 51 -8.64 -11.83 1.40
C HIS A 51 -8.30 -11.72 2.89
N HIS A 52 -7.02 -11.81 3.21
CA HIS A 52 -6.49 -11.50 4.52
C HIS A 52 -5.85 -10.10 4.50
N TRP A 53 -5.93 -9.36 5.60
CA TRP A 53 -5.36 -8.01 5.69
C TRP A 53 -3.84 -7.93 5.42
N PHE A 54 -3.11 -9.06 5.36
CA PHE A 54 -1.69 -9.12 5.02
C PHE A 54 -1.40 -9.45 3.55
N ASP A 55 -2.43 -9.69 2.73
CA ASP A 55 -2.26 -10.06 1.31
C ASP A 55 -2.06 -8.85 0.39
N GLY A 56 -2.29 -7.63 0.89
CA GLY A 56 -2.20 -6.41 0.09
C GLY A 56 -0.76 -6.09 -0.34
N ASP A 57 -0.61 -5.45 -1.50
CA ASP A 57 0.68 -4.93 -1.96
C ASP A 57 1.26 -3.93 -0.96
N GLY A 58 2.57 -3.95 -0.74
CA GLY A 58 3.22 -2.96 0.11
C GLY A 58 3.02 -1.55 -0.43
N MET A 59 2.49 -0.67 0.40
CA MET A 59 2.45 0.77 0.14
C MET A 59 3.16 1.53 1.25
N LEU A 60 4.14 2.34 0.84
CA LEU A 60 4.81 3.26 1.73
C LEU A 60 4.02 4.56 1.81
N HIS A 61 3.89 5.07 3.02
CA HIS A 61 3.40 6.41 3.32
C HIS A 61 4.51 7.18 4.04
N ALA A 62 4.84 8.36 3.53
CA ALA A 62 5.89 9.21 4.08
C ALA A 62 5.36 10.61 4.35
N VAL A 63 5.72 11.17 5.51
CA VAL A 63 5.60 12.59 5.83
C VAL A 63 7.01 13.13 6.05
N HIS A 64 7.43 14.04 5.19
CA HIS A 64 8.71 14.74 5.27
C HIS A 64 8.51 16.11 5.93
N ALA A 65 9.32 16.42 6.94
CA ALA A 65 9.36 17.69 7.64
C ALA A 65 10.66 18.42 7.34
N GLU A 66 10.56 19.69 6.94
CA GLU A 66 11.69 20.56 6.65
C GLU A 66 11.27 22.03 6.79
N ASP A 67 12.00 22.82 7.59
CA ASP A 67 11.79 24.26 7.83
C ASP A 67 10.31 24.63 8.08
N GLY A 68 9.66 23.92 9.01
CA GLY A 68 8.27 24.17 9.38
C GLY A 68 7.23 23.75 8.34
N THR A 69 7.63 23.08 7.25
CA THR A 69 6.75 22.56 6.20
C THR A 69 6.63 21.04 6.30
N LEU A 70 5.44 20.51 6.01
CA LEU A 70 5.19 19.06 5.90
C LEU A 70 4.80 18.69 4.47
N ARG A 71 5.35 17.60 3.96
CA ARG A 71 5.01 17.03 2.65
C ARG A 71 4.66 15.55 2.79
N TYR A 72 3.51 15.15 2.26
CA TYR A 72 3.07 13.76 2.22
C TYR A 72 3.29 13.15 0.85
N ARG A 73 3.72 11.88 0.83
CA ARG A 73 3.80 11.06 -0.38
C ARG A 73 3.46 9.62 -0.05
N ASN A 74 2.70 8.95 -0.91
CA ASN A 74 2.53 7.49 -0.88
C ASN A 74 2.93 6.84 -2.19
N ARG A 75 3.58 5.67 -2.14
CA ARG A 75 3.97 4.89 -3.31
C ARG A 75 3.86 3.39 -3.03
N PHE A 76 3.38 2.64 -4.03
CA PHE A 76 3.47 1.18 -4.01
C PHE A 76 4.93 0.75 -4.10
N VAL A 77 5.27 -0.28 -3.34
CA VAL A 77 6.55 -0.97 -3.49
C VAL A 77 6.50 -1.76 -4.80
N SER A 78 7.44 -1.48 -5.69
CA SER A 78 7.52 -2.13 -7.01
C SER A 78 8.18 -3.50 -6.91
N THR A 79 7.56 -4.43 -6.18
CA THR A 79 8.01 -5.82 -6.04
C THR A 79 7.87 -6.58 -7.37
N GLU A 80 8.39 -7.81 -7.45
CA GLU A 80 8.24 -8.61 -8.67
C GLU A 80 6.78 -8.96 -8.93
N ALA A 81 6.03 -9.37 -7.91
CA ALA A 81 4.61 -9.66 -8.08
C ALA A 81 3.81 -8.44 -8.49
N THR A 82 4.00 -7.28 -7.83
CA THR A 82 3.27 -6.05 -8.19
C THR A 82 3.50 -5.68 -9.66
N ARG A 83 4.75 -5.73 -10.13
CA ARG A 83 5.06 -5.46 -11.55
C ARG A 83 4.39 -6.46 -12.50
N ARG A 84 4.38 -7.74 -12.14
CA ARG A 84 3.74 -8.78 -12.97
C ARG A 84 2.22 -8.65 -13.01
N GLU A 85 1.58 -8.29 -11.91
CA GLU A 85 0.14 -7.99 -11.89
C GLU A 85 -0.17 -6.70 -12.66
N ASP A 86 0.73 -5.72 -12.64
CA ASP A 86 0.65 -4.52 -13.46
C ASP A 86 0.74 -4.80 -14.95
N GLU A 87 1.72 -5.58 -15.38
CA GLU A 87 1.87 -6.04 -16.76
C GLU A 87 0.67 -6.87 -17.21
N ALA A 88 0.13 -7.72 -16.34
CA ALA A 88 -1.03 -8.56 -16.64
C ALA A 88 -2.37 -7.81 -16.59
N GLY A 89 -2.43 -6.63 -15.98
CA GLY A 89 -3.65 -5.86 -15.77
C GLY A 89 -4.66 -6.53 -14.82
N ARG A 90 -4.27 -7.57 -14.08
CA ARG A 90 -5.16 -8.39 -13.22
C ARG A 90 -4.37 -9.03 -12.08
N PRO A 91 -5.01 -9.42 -10.97
CA PRO A 91 -4.33 -10.20 -9.94
C PRO A 91 -3.89 -11.55 -10.49
N LEU A 92 -2.73 -12.03 -10.01
CA LEU A 92 -2.14 -13.31 -10.37
C LEU A 92 -1.97 -14.23 -9.16
N TRP A 93 -1.86 -13.69 -7.95
CA TRP A 93 -1.70 -14.46 -6.72
C TRP A 93 -3.01 -14.53 -5.91
N ARG A 94 -3.30 -15.72 -5.40
CA ARG A 94 -4.24 -15.94 -4.30
C ARG A 94 -3.55 -15.69 -2.96
N GLY A 95 -4.33 -15.24 -1.98
CA GLY A 95 -3.86 -14.85 -0.65
C GLY A 95 -3.60 -15.99 0.34
N LEU A 96 -3.23 -15.63 1.56
CA LEU A 96 -2.86 -16.52 2.68
C LEU A 96 -3.93 -17.56 3.04
N MET A 97 -5.21 -17.28 2.79
CA MET A 97 -6.33 -18.17 3.13
C MET A 97 -6.73 -19.12 1.99
N GLU A 98 -6.02 -19.07 0.86
CA GLU A 98 -6.36 -19.82 -0.35
C GLU A 98 -5.25 -20.81 -0.72
N SER A 99 -5.57 -21.79 -1.58
CA SER A 99 -4.56 -22.69 -2.14
C SER A 99 -3.63 -21.95 -3.09
N THR A 100 -2.32 -22.16 -2.94
CA THR A 100 -1.30 -21.61 -3.84
C THR A 100 -1.06 -22.45 -5.11
N ALA A 101 -1.84 -23.52 -5.32
CA ALA A 101 -1.65 -24.44 -6.45
C ALA A 101 -1.75 -23.74 -7.82
N ASP A 102 -2.64 -22.73 -7.91
CA ASP A 102 -2.89 -21.93 -9.11
C ASP A 102 -2.02 -20.66 -9.19
N ASN A 103 -1.24 -20.36 -8.15
CA ASN A 103 -0.33 -19.23 -8.17
C ASN A 103 0.82 -19.48 -9.17
N PRO A 104 1.45 -18.40 -9.68
CA PRO A 104 2.53 -18.52 -10.64
C PRO A 104 3.64 -19.48 -10.19
N LYS A 105 4.01 -20.42 -11.08
CA LYS A 105 5.10 -21.37 -10.82
C LYS A 105 6.43 -20.61 -10.64
N GLY A 106 7.26 -21.08 -9.71
CA GLY A 106 8.51 -20.41 -9.32
C GLY A 106 8.36 -19.31 -8.26
N GLN A 107 7.14 -18.82 -8.02
CA GLN A 107 6.86 -17.83 -6.99
C GLN A 107 5.46 -18.11 -6.38
N PRO A 108 5.31 -19.18 -5.59
CA PRO A 108 4.00 -19.62 -5.09
C PRO A 108 3.37 -18.64 -4.08
N TYR A 109 4.19 -17.82 -3.43
CA TYR A 109 3.74 -16.75 -2.52
C TYR A 109 4.03 -15.40 -3.15
N LYS A 110 3.10 -14.46 -2.99
CA LYS A 110 3.27 -13.08 -3.42
C LYS A 110 4.35 -12.40 -2.59
N ASP A 111 5.28 -11.69 -3.22
CA ASP A 111 6.18 -10.76 -2.54
C ASP A 111 5.45 -9.42 -2.37
N THR A 112 4.69 -9.33 -1.28
CA THR A 112 3.91 -8.15 -0.86
C THR A 112 4.78 -7.06 -0.24
#